data_AF-A0A5B7X8C5-F1
#
_entry.id   AF-A0A5B7X8C5-F1
#
_cell.length_a   1.000
_cell.length_b   1.000
_cell.length_c   1.000
_cell.angle_alpha   90.00
_cell.angle_beta   90.00
_cell.angle_gamma   90.00
#
_symmetry.space_group_name_H-M   'P 1'
#
loop_
_entity.id
_entity.type
_entity.pdbx_description
1 polymer ?
#
loop_
_entity_poly.entity_id
_entity_poly.type
_entity_poly.pdbx_seq_one_letter_code
_entity_poly.pdbx_strand_id
1 'polypeptide(L)'
;MDIILTTVFSPLHFLSNEGLILYRPLVASSEGLIPFYFTVRNLLLLVIFCLVAVSLLFFLMTLYKKVYRIREIRKKKEYQEQIDELLFKFLFDESSVSEMAIHPFFKEHNGERLFQQLTIKALIGLHHNYSGIYSKKLEQFFAESGLAAYSLSKLNSANWAHIVEGIRDLSSLKYLPAYPRIVSYKNHPNSYVQTEVLLGMIKLKGISELLKFKNSGVYFNDWIQSNILFVVKNYRIPAPANLDELLESRNRSVFLLAVRLMNYYSLPEHYEALTRMFEKMDDKVLKKEMSLLLNKTEQLQ
;
A
#
# COMPACT_ATOMS: atom_id res chain seq x y z
N MET A 1 -83.73 -14.30 -3.85
CA MET A 1 -83.41 -13.82 -5.21
C MET A 1 -82.47 -14.83 -5.85
N ASP A 2 -82.85 -15.80 -6.67
CA ASP A 2 -84.10 -16.42 -7.16
C ASP A 2 -83.59 -17.73 -7.77
N ILE A 3 -83.99 -18.92 -7.28
CA ILE A 3 -84.99 -19.83 -7.88
C ILE A 3 -84.88 -19.86 -9.43
N ILE A 4 -84.58 -21.01 -10.04
CA ILE A 4 -85.60 -21.85 -10.69
C ILE A 4 -85.21 -23.34 -10.69
N LEU A 5 -86.16 -24.13 -10.20
CA LEU A 5 -86.34 -25.58 -10.33
C LEU A 5 -86.50 -26.02 -11.81
N THR A 6 -86.14 -27.25 -12.13
CA THR A 6 -87.08 -28.15 -12.84
C THR A 6 -86.62 -29.61 -12.75
N THR A 7 -87.32 -30.35 -11.92
CA THR A 7 -87.45 -31.82 -11.96
C THR A 7 -88.46 -32.19 -13.04
N VAL A 8 -88.13 -33.15 -13.92
CA VAL A 8 -89.14 -33.86 -14.74
C VAL A 8 -88.75 -35.33 -14.86
N PHE A 9 -89.56 -36.16 -14.18
CA PHE A 9 -90.09 -37.48 -14.54
C PHE A 9 -89.16 -38.65 -14.93
N SER A 10 -89.28 -39.73 -14.14
CA SER A 10 -89.19 -41.12 -14.61
C SER A 10 -90.44 -41.50 -15.41
N PRO A 11 -90.37 -42.50 -16.31
CA PRO A 11 -91.10 -43.73 -15.99
C PRO A 11 -90.37 -45.05 -16.38
N LEU A 12 -90.78 -46.12 -15.68
CA LEU A 12 -90.49 -47.53 -15.94
C LEU A 12 -90.61 -47.94 -17.42
N HIS A 13 -89.70 -48.79 -17.91
CA HIS A 13 -90.06 -49.97 -18.72
C HIS A 13 -88.91 -50.99 -18.84
N PHE A 14 -89.16 -52.21 -18.35
CA PHE A 14 -89.03 -53.50 -19.05
C PHE A 14 -87.80 -53.82 -19.94
N LEU A 15 -87.10 -54.90 -19.53
CA LEU A 15 -86.37 -55.93 -20.30
C LEU A 15 -85.14 -55.62 -21.20
N SER A 16 -84.17 -56.53 -21.00
CA SER A 16 -83.20 -57.10 -21.95
C SER A 16 -81.85 -56.41 -22.20
N ASN A 17 -80.81 -57.13 -21.78
CA ASN A 17 -79.62 -57.55 -22.54
C ASN A 17 -79.12 -56.60 -23.66
N GLU A 18 -78.01 -55.90 -23.41
CA GLU A 18 -76.75 -55.96 -24.18
C GLU A 18 -75.79 -54.83 -23.74
N GLY A 19 -74.49 -55.13 -23.77
CA GLY A 19 -73.44 -54.33 -23.15
C GLY A 19 -73.18 -52.96 -23.80
N LEU A 20 -72.88 -51.97 -22.98
CA LEU A 20 -72.32 -50.68 -23.39
C LEU A 20 -71.23 -50.24 -22.42
N ILE A 21 -70.03 -50.07 -22.98
CA ILE A 21 -68.80 -49.61 -22.32
C ILE A 21 -69.00 -48.17 -21.87
N LEU A 22 -69.10 -47.94 -20.56
CA LEU A 22 -69.11 -46.60 -19.98
C LEU A 22 -67.68 -46.01 -20.00
N TYR A 23 -67.47 -45.00 -20.85
CA TYR A 23 -66.36 -44.05 -20.73
C TYR A 23 -66.40 -43.44 -19.32
N ARG A 24 -65.50 -43.88 -18.44
CA ARG A 24 -65.30 -43.23 -17.14
C ARG A 24 -64.41 -42.00 -17.38
N PRO A 25 -64.90 -40.76 -17.22
CA PRO A 25 -64.04 -39.59 -17.33
C PRO A 25 -62.97 -39.69 -16.24
N LEU A 26 -61.71 -39.47 -16.62
CA LEU A 26 -60.57 -39.39 -15.71
C LEU A 26 -60.77 -38.14 -14.83
N VAL A 27 -61.55 -38.29 -13.76
CA VAL A 27 -61.63 -37.28 -12.70
C VAL A 27 -60.27 -37.29 -12.02
N ALA A 28 -59.41 -36.34 -12.40
CA ALA A 28 -58.19 -36.07 -11.65
C ALA A 28 -58.61 -35.73 -10.21
N SER A 29 -58.35 -36.66 -9.29
CA SER A 29 -58.75 -36.54 -7.88
C SER A 29 -58.11 -35.30 -7.27
N SER A 30 -58.93 -34.33 -6.88
CA SER A 30 -58.52 -33.08 -6.22
C SER A 30 -57.89 -33.30 -4.83
N GLU A 31 -57.99 -34.51 -4.28
CA GLU A 31 -57.50 -34.88 -2.95
C GLU A 31 -55.97 -34.87 -2.82
N GLY A 32 -55.22 -35.05 -3.91
CA GLY A 32 -53.75 -34.98 -3.91
C GLY A 32 -53.18 -33.55 -3.99
N LEU A 33 -54.00 -32.58 -4.39
CA LEU A 33 -53.56 -31.20 -4.59
C LEU A 33 -53.39 -30.44 -3.27
N ILE A 34 -54.27 -30.64 -2.29
CA ILE A 34 -54.27 -29.94 -1.00
C ILE A 34 -52.96 -30.17 -0.19
N PRO A 35 -52.48 -31.41 0.04
CA PRO A 35 -51.22 -31.64 0.76
C PRO A 35 -49.99 -31.17 -0.04
N PHE A 36 -50.06 -31.21 -1.38
CA PHE A 36 -49.03 -30.67 -2.26
C PHE A 36 -48.93 -29.13 -2.12
N TYR A 37 -50.04 -28.41 -2.20
CA TYR A 37 -50.09 -26.95 -1.99
C TYR A 37 -49.60 -26.54 -0.60
N PHE A 38 -49.94 -27.30 0.45
CA PHE A 38 -49.45 -27.05 1.82
C PHE A 38 -47.93 -27.18 1.92
N THR A 39 -47.35 -28.22 1.30
CA THR A 39 -45.91 -28.47 1.31
C THR A 39 -45.15 -27.39 0.54
N VAL A 40 -45.63 -27.02 -0.66
CA VAL A 40 -45.02 -25.97 -1.49
C VAL A 40 -45.10 -24.60 -0.80
N ARG A 41 -46.23 -24.28 -0.15
CA ARG A 41 -46.38 -23.03 0.62
C ARG A 41 -45.36 -22.92 1.76
N ASN A 42 -45.18 -24.00 2.53
CA ASN A 42 -44.24 -24.00 3.65
C ASN A 42 -42.78 -23.91 3.18
N LEU A 43 -42.45 -24.56 2.05
CA LEU A 43 -41.12 -24.42 1.42
C LEU A 43 -40.86 -22.98 0.97
N LEU A 44 -41.83 -22.32 0.34
CA LEU A 44 -41.71 -20.92 -0.09
C LEU A 44 -41.50 -19.98 1.11
N LEU A 45 -42.24 -20.17 2.20
CA LEU A 45 -42.06 -19.37 3.42
C LEU A 45 -40.68 -19.57 4.05
N LEU A 46 -40.16 -20.81 4.07
CA LEU A 46 -38.81 -21.10 4.55
C LEU A 46 -37.76 -20.42 3.68
N VAL A 47 -37.89 -20.47 2.35
CA VAL A 47 -36.96 -19.80 1.43
C VAL A 47 -36.97 -18.28 1.64
N ILE A 48 -38.16 -17.67 1.77
CA ILE A 48 -38.29 -16.23 2.05
C ILE A 48 -37.64 -15.88 3.39
N PHE A 49 -37.89 -16.67 4.44
CA PHE A 49 -37.28 -16.49 5.75
C PHE A 49 -35.75 -16.58 5.68
N CYS A 50 -35.21 -17.56 4.97
CA CYS A 50 -33.76 -17.69 4.73
C CYS A 50 -33.19 -16.48 4.00
N LEU A 51 -33.87 -15.98 2.94
CA LEU A 51 -33.43 -14.80 2.21
C LEU A 51 -33.42 -13.54 3.10
N VAL A 52 -34.46 -13.35 3.93
CA VAL A 52 -34.53 -12.24 4.88
C VAL A 52 -33.43 -12.38 5.95
N ALA A 53 -33.19 -13.57 6.48
CA ALA A 53 -32.15 -13.82 7.48
C ALA A 53 -30.75 -13.54 6.90
N VAL A 54 -30.48 -13.98 5.67
CA VAL A 54 -29.21 -13.70 4.97
C VAL A 54 -29.05 -12.20 4.71
N SER A 55 -30.10 -11.53 4.24
CA SER A 55 -30.09 -10.07 4.04
C SER A 55 -29.81 -9.31 5.35
N LEU A 56 -30.46 -9.73 6.45
CA LEU A 56 -30.24 -9.15 7.77
C LEU A 56 -28.79 -9.36 8.25
N LEU A 57 -28.22 -10.56 8.03
CA LEU A 57 -26.83 -10.86 8.39
C LEU A 57 -25.85 -9.96 7.62
N PHE A 58 -26.03 -9.82 6.30
CA PHE A 58 -25.21 -8.92 5.49
C PHE A 58 -25.35 -7.46 5.92
N PHE A 59 -26.56 -7.02 6.28
CA PHE A 59 -26.81 -5.69 6.80
C PHE A 59 -26.06 -5.45 8.12
N LEU A 60 -26.16 -6.37 9.09
CA LEU A 60 -25.45 -6.29 10.37
C LEU A 60 -23.93 -6.30 10.19
N MET A 61 -23.39 -7.14 9.30
CA MET A 61 -21.97 -7.19 8.98
C MET A 61 -21.47 -5.85 8.41
N THR A 62 -22.28 -5.22 7.56
CA THR A 62 -21.97 -3.91 6.96
C THR A 62 -21.96 -2.80 8.02
N LEU A 63 -22.96 -2.79 8.92
CA LEU A 63 -23.00 -1.84 10.03
C LEU A 63 -21.81 -2.02 10.98
N TYR A 64 -21.46 -3.25 11.32
CA TYR A 64 -20.30 -3.55 12.15
C TYR A 64 -19.00 -3.01 11.53
N LYS A 65 -18.76 -3.28 10.23
CA LYS A 65 -17.60 -2.74 9.51
C LYS A 65 -17.59 -1.22 9.50
N LYS A 66 -18.75 -0.57 9.31
CA LYS A 66 -18.87 0.89 9.32
C LYS A 66 -18.54 1.47 10.69
N VAL A 67 -19.08 0.91 11.77
CA VAL A 67 -18.81 1.36 13.15
C VAL A 67 -17.33 1.16 13.51
N TYR A 68 -16.77 0.00 13.19
CA TYR A 68 -15.35 -0.28 13.39
C TYR A 68 -14.47 0.74 12.68
N ARG A 69 -14.74 0.99 11.38
CA ARG A 69 -14.03 1.99 10.57
C ARG A 69 -14.15 3.40 11.17
N ILE A 70 -15.32 3.80 11.65
CA ILE A 70 -15.51 5.12 12.28
C ILE A 70 -14.68 5.25 13.55
N ARG A 71 -14.66 4.21 14.40
CA ARG A 71 -13.83 4.20 15.63
C ARG A 71 -12.35 4.30 15.31
N GLU A 72 -11.89 3.53 14.32
CA GLU A 72 -10.50 3.56 13.86
C GLU A 72 -10.10 4.94 13.33
N ILE A 73 -10.96 5.57 12.52
CA ILE A 73 -10.74 6.93 12.00
C ILE A 73 -10.66 7.95 13.14
N ARG A 74 -11.58 7.87 14.11
CA ARG A 74 -11.58 8.78 15.27
C ARG A 74 -10.32 8.62 16.10
N LYS A 75 -9.94 7.39 16.44
CA LYS A 75 -8.74 7.08 17.21
C LYS A 75 -7.48 7.57 16.50
N LYS A 76 -7.40 7.34 15.18
CA LYS A 76 -6.30 7.85 14.35
C LYS A 76 -6.23 9.37 14.35
N LYS A 77 -7.38 10.05 14.27
CA LYS A 77 -7.45 11.52 14.30
C LYS A 77 -6.98 12.07 15.65
N GLU A 78 -7.50 11.51 16.74
CA GLU A 78 -7.12 11.88 18.10
C GLU A 78 -5.61 11.69 18.34
N TYR A 79 -5.05 10.54 17.93
CA TYR A 79 -3.61 10.32 18.01
C TYR A 79 -2.83 11.29 17.16
N GLN A 80 -3.28 11.58 15.93
CA GLN A 80 -2.59 12.52 15.06
C GLN A 80 -2.54 13.92 15.67
N GLU A 81 -3.66 14.43 16.18
CA GLU A 81 -3.74 15.76 16.81
C GLU A 81 -2.77 15.87 18.01
N GLN A 82 -2.78 14.86 18.89
CA GLN A 82 -1.90 14.82 20.05
C GLN A 82 -0.42 14.65 19.68
N ILE A 83 -0.11 13.80 18.69
CA ILE A 83 1.25 13.63 18.18
C ILE A 83 1.77 14.93 17.58
N ASP A 84 0.96 15.63 16.78
CA ASP A 84 1.36 16.86 16.13
C ASP A 84 1.62 17.97 17.16
N GLU A 85 0.77 18.11 18.18
CA GLU A 85 0.98 19.03 19.30
C GLU A 85 2.28 18.71 20.05
N LEU A 86 2.50 17.44 20.40
CA LEU A 86 3.69 17.01 21.12
C LEU A 86 4.97 17.22 20.31
N LEU A 87 4.96 16.84 19.03
CA LEU A 87 6.12 17.00 18.14
C LEU A 87 6.41 18.46 17.86
N PHE A 88 5.38 19.31 17.70
CA PHE A 88 5.57 20.74 17.51
C PHE A 88 6.23 21.36 18.75
N LYS A 89 5.68 21.08 19.94
CA LYS A 89 6.25 21.54 21.21
C LYS A 89 7.68 21.05 21.38
N PHE A 90 7.92 19.76 21.18
CA PHE A 90 9.26 19.19 21.26
C PHE A 90 10.24 19.82 20.27
N LEU A 91 9.81 20.15 19.06
CA LEU A 91 10.71 20.67 18.04
C LEU A 91 11.12 22.12 18.33
N PHE A 92 10.18 22.96 18.79
CA PHE A 92 10.38 24.41 18.93
C PHE A 92 10.68 24.89 20.36
N ASP A 93 10.37 24.09 21.38
CA ASP A 93 10.76 24.38 22.75
C ASP A 93 12.16 23.81 23.04
N GLU A 94 12.80 24.31 24.11
CA GLU A 94 14.03 23.74 24.68
C GLU A 94 13.82 22.37 25.36
N SER A 95 12.73 21.67 25.03
CA SER A 95 12.41 20.35 25.58
C SER A 95 13.47 19.33 25.19
N SER A 96 13.97 18.57 26.17
CA SER A 96 14.89 17.46 25.92
C SER A 96 14.16 16.22 25.36
N VAL A 97 14.91 15.32 24.71
CA VAL A 97 14.39 14.01 24.27
C VAL A 97 13.80 13.23 25.45
N SER A 98 14.45 13.34 26.62
CA SER A 98 14.01 12.68 27.84
C SER A 98 12.65 13.16 28.33
N GLU A 99 12.40 14.48 28.29
CA GLU A 99 11.11 15.09 28.66
C GLU A 99 9.98 14.62 27.75
N MET A 100 10.25 14.50 26.45
CA MET A 100 9.26 13.99 25.51
C MET A 100 8.96 12.50 25.74
N ALA A 101 10.00 11.69 25.98
CA ALA A 101 9.85 10.26 26.19
C ALA A 101 9.07 9.93 27.48
N ILE A 102 9.14 10.78 28.50
CA ILE A 102 8.38 10.65 29.75
C ILE A 102 7.02 11.34 29.72
N HIS A 103 6.68 12.07 28.65
CA HIS A 103 5.39 12.75 28.53
C HIS A 103 4.25 11.73 28.74
N PRO A 104 3.26 12.00 29.62
CA PRO A 104 2.26 11.01 30.01
C PRO A 104 1.56 10.35 28.82
N PHE A 105 1.11 11.16 27.86
CA PHE A 105 0.44 10.67 26.66
C PHE A 105 1.34 9.79 25.79
N PHE A 106 2.60 10.18 25.60
CA PHE A 106 3.54 9.40 24.81
C PHE A 106 3.84 8.07 25.50
N LYS A 107 4.17 8.11 26.79
CA LYS A 107 4.49 6.92 27.59
C LYS A 107 3.35 5.91 27.62
N GLU A 108 2.12 6.37 27.78
CA GLU A 108 0.92 5.53 27.79
C GLU A 108 0.72 4.81 26.45
N HIS A 109 0.94 5.50 25.33
CA HIS A 109 0.56 5.03 24.01
C HIS A 109 1.71 4.47 23.17
N ASN A 110 2.97 4.65 23.56
CA ASN A 110 4.14 4.18 22.81
C ASN A 110 4.27 2.65 22.71
N GLY A 111 3.38 1.88 23.36
CA GLY A 111 3.23 0.45 23.11
C GLY A 111 2.26 0.10 21.97
N GLU A 112 1.44 1.04 21.53
CA GLU A 112 0.41 0.81 20.52
C GLU A 112 0.94 0.97 19.09
N ARG A 113 0.74 -0.06 18.26
CA ARG A 113 1.19 -0.07 16.87
C ARG A 113 0.71 1.13 16.06
N LEU A 114 -0.56 1.50 16.21
CA LEU A 114 -1.15 2.64 15.50
C LEU A 114 -0.46 3.94 15.91
N PHE A 115 -0.25 4.14 17.21
CA PHE A 115 0.41 5.33 17.72
C PHE A 115 1.84 5.43 17.18
N GLN A 116 2.65 4.38 17.34
CA GLN A 116 4.03 4.34 16.83
C GLN A 116 4.10 4.60 15.31
N GLN A 117 3.19 4.02 14.52
CA GLN A 117 3.12 4.27 13.07
C GLN A 117 2.85 5.74 12.75
N LEU A 118 1.88 6.37 13.45
CA LEU A 118 1.54 7.76 13.24
C LEU A 118 2.68 8.67 13.67
N THR A 119 3.33 8.39 14.82
CA THR A 119 4.46 9.17 15.30
C THR A 119 5.63 9.12 14.32
N ILE A 120 6.01 7.93 13.84
CA ILE A 120 7.09 7.80 12.86
C ILE A 120 6.76 8.53 11.57
N LYS A 121 5.51 8.42 11.09
CA LYS A 121 5.08 9.14 9.89
C LYS A 121 5.17 10.66 10.07
N ALA A 122 4.77 11.17 11.22
CA ALA A 122 4.87 12.59 11.56
C ALA A 122 6.35 13.03 11.67
N LEU A 123 7.21 12.24 12.32
CA LEU A 123 8.65 12.47 12.40
C LEU A 123 9.30 12.56 11.01
N ILE A 124 9.00 11.61 10.11
CA ILE A 124 9.51 11.63 8.74
C ILE A 124 9.03 12.87 7.99
N GLY A 125 7.75 13.23 8.16
CA GLY A 125 7.17 14.44 7.57
C GLY A 125 7.90 15.71 8.02
N LEU A 126 8.14 15.86 9.32
CA LEU A 126 8.90 16.97 9.88
C LEU A 126 10.36 16.95 9.41
N HIS A 127 11.02 15.79 9.43
CA HIS A 127 12.42 15.64 9.01
C HIS A 127 12.65 16.05 7.55
N HIS A 128 11.68 15.83 6.68
CA HIS A 128 11.73 16.28 5.29
C HIS A 128 11.68 17.81 5.15
N ASN A 129 10.89 18.46 6.01
CA ASN A 129 10.60 19.89 5.96
C ASN A 129 11.62 20.75 6.73
N TYR A 130 12.26 20.20 7.76
CA TYR A 130 13.22 20.90 8.62
C TYR A 130 14.64 20.34 8.45
N SER A 131 15.64 21.20 8.54
CA SER A 131 17.07 20.84 8.40
C SER A 131 17.89 21.27 9.63
N GLY A 132 19.18 20.93 9.65
CA GLY A 132 20.09 21.36 10.71
C GLY A 132 19.77 20.74 12.07
N ILE A 133 19.71 21.58 13.12
CA ILE A 133 19.54 21.15 14.51
C ILE A 133 18.20 20.43 14.72
N TYR A 134 17.11 20.92 14.12
CA TYR A 134 15.78 20.32 14.22
C TYR A 134 15.74 18.90 13.64
N SER A 135 16.34 18.70 12.45
CA SER A 135 16.45 17.37 11.82
C SER A 135 17.21 16.39 12.72
N LYS A 136 18.35 16.81 13.30
CA LYS A 136 19.12 15.99 14.25
C LYS A 136 18.34 15.66 15.51
N LYS A 137 17.57 16.61 16.04
CA LYS A 137 16.71 16.43 17.22
C LYS A 137 15.64 15.35 16.97
N LEU A 138 15.05 15.32 15.77
CA LEU A 138 14.10 14.28 15.34
C LEU A 138 14.76 12.90 15.18
N GLU A 139 15.96 12.85 14.58
CA GLU A 139 16.75 11.62 14.44
C GLU A 139 17.09 11.02 15.82
N GLN A 140 17.51 11.87 16.76
CA GLN A 140 17.81 11.47 18.13
C GLN A 140 16.56 10.95 18.87
N PHE A 141 15.44 11.67 18.78
CA PHE A 141 14.19 11.22 19.38
C PHE A 141 13.75 9.85 18.84
N PHE A 142 13.83 9.63 17.54
CA PHE A 142 13.51 8.33 16.94
C PHE A 142 14.40 7.19 17.48
N ALA A 143 15.70 7.46 17.67
CA ALA A 143 16.66 6.49 18.18
C ALA A 143 16.41 6.14 19.66
N GLU A 144 16.05 7.12 20.50
CA GLU A 144 15.98 6.97 21.96
C GLU A 144 14.57 6.63 22.49
N SER A 145 13.51 6.96 21.75
CA SER A 145 12.11 6.76 22.18
C SER A 145 11.58 5.32 22.05
N GLY A 146 12.37 4.40 21.48
CA GLY A 146 11.93 3.03 21.16
C GLY A 146 11.23 2.87 19.82
N LEU A 147 10.97 3.96 19.09
CA LEU A 147 10.38 3.92 17.74
C LEU A 147 11.30 3.21 16.73
N ALA A 148 12.63 3.39 16.84
CA ALA A 148 13.59 2.63 16.03
C ALA A 148 13.47 1.11 16.23
N ALA A 149 13.23 0.65 17.46
CA ALA A 149 13.03 -0.77 17.75
C ALA A 149 11.74 -1.30 17.08
N TYR A 150 10.67 -0.51 17.06
CA TYR A 150 9.45 -0.85 16.34
C TYR A 150 9.72 -1.01 14.83
N SER A 151 10.39 -0.04 14.18
CA SER A 151 10.73 -0.16 12.76
C SER A 151 11.68 -1.32 12.45
N LEU A 152 12.64 -1.61 13.34
CA LEU A 152 13.51 -2.80 13.24
C LEU A 152 12.72 -4.11 13.32
N SER A 153 11.64 -4.16 14.12
CA SER A 153 10.79 -5.35 14.21
C SER A 153 10.08 -5.66 12.89
N LYS A 154 9.73 -4.64 12.09
CA LYS A 154 9.09 -4.79 10.78
C LYS A 154 9.95 -5.56 9.78
N LEU A 155 11.27 -5.50 9.91
CA LEU A 155 12.20 -6.24 9.06
C LEU A 155 12.08 -7.77 9.24
N ASN A 156 11.59 -8.25 10.39
CA ASN A 156 11.37 -9.69 10.63
C ASN A 156 10.07 -10.24 10.00
N SER A 157 9.26 -9.38 9.39
CA SER A 157 7.97 -9.78 8.80
C SER A 157 8.18 -10.59 7.51
N ALA A 158 7.36 -11.63 7.31
CA ALA A 158 7.27 -12.31 6.01
C ALA A 158 6.57 -11.46 4.94
N ASN A 159 5.75 -10.50 5.34
CA ASN A 159 5.12 -9.56 4.42
C ASN A 159 6.15 -8.51 3.97
N TRP A 160 6.48 -8.54 2.68
CA TRP A 160 7.41 -7.63 2.02
C TRP A 160 7.07 -6.16 2.23
N ALA A 161 5.77 -5.81 2.35
CA ALA A 161 5.36 -4.43 2.54
C ALA A 161 5.80 -3.87 3.89
N HIS A 162 5.79 -4.71 4.94
CA HIS A 162 6.33 -4.33 6.25
C HIS A 162 7.84 -4.22 6.24
N ILE A 163 8.55 -5.08 5.49
CA ILE A 163 10.01 -4.94 5.32
C ILE A 163 10.32 -3.59 4.66
N VAL A 164 9.63 -3.26 3.55
CA VAL A 164 9.79 -1.97 2.87
C VAL A 164 9.51 -0.81 3.82
N GLU A 165 8.41 -0.86 4.57
CA GLU A 165 8.07 0.16 5.56
C GLU A 165 9.18 0.32 6.62
N GLY A 166 9.68 -0.79 7.17
CA GLY A 166 10.77 -0.77 8.16
C GLY A 166 12.07 -0.15 7.60
N ILE A 167 12.49 -0.55 6.40
CA ILE A 167 13.67 0.04 5.74
C ILE A 167 13.45 1.54 5.52
N ARG A 168 12.26 1.92 5.06
CA ARG A 168 11.91 3.32 4.82
C ARG A 168 11.97 4.14 6.09
N ASP A 169 11.38 3.68 7.18
CA ASP A 169 11.39 4.38 8.46
C ASP A 169 12.83 4.63 8.95
N LEU A 170 13.60 3.55 9.02
CA LEU A 170 14.97 3.55 9.54
C LEU A 170 15.89 4.44 8.72
N SER A 171 15.78 4.36 7.39
CA SER A 171 16.62 5.14 6.48
C SER A 171 16.20 6.61 6.38
N SER A 172 14.91 6.90 6.47
CA SER A 172 14.41 8.28 6.37
C SER A 172 14.80 9.11 7.61
N LEU A 173 14.84 8.48 8.78
CA LEU A 173 15.30 9.10 10.04
C LEU A 173 16.77 8.81 10.35
N LYS A 174 17.56 8.48 9.33
CA LYS A 174 19.02 8.27 9.36
C LYS A 174 19.54 7.37 10.48
N TYR A 175 18.80 6.33 10.84
CA TYR A 175 19.20 5.39 11.89
C TYR A 175 20.29 4.43 11.38
N LEU A 176 21.54 4.89 11.43
CA LEU A 176 22.72 4.20 10.92
C LEU A 176 22.94 2.78 11.48
N PRO A 177 22.62 2.45 12.75
CA PRO A 177 22.78 1.09 13.27
C PRO A 177 21.99 0.02 12.51
N ALA A 178 20.90 0.40 11.81
CA ALA A 178 20.15 -0.53 10.98
C ALA A 178 20.83 -0.89 9.66
N TYR A 179 21.88 -0.17 9.24
CA TYR A 179 22.47 -0.32 7.91
C TYR A 179 22.90 -1.77 7.57
N PRO A 180 23.63 -2.52 8.41
CA PRO A 180 24.00 -3.90 8.10
C PRO A 180 22.79 -4.80 7.85
N ARG A 181 21.72 -4.59 8.64
CA ARG A 181 20.48 -5.34 8.53
C ARG A 181 19.66 -4.93 7.31
N ILE A 182 19.71 -3.68 6.87
CA ILE A 182 19.07 -3.26 5.61
C ILE A 182 19.78 -3.92 4.43
N VAL A 183 21.12 -3.89 4.41
CA VAL A 183 21.93 -4.45 3.32
C VAL A 183 21.74 -5.97 3.16
N SER A 184 21.42 -6.71 4.23
CA SER A 184 21.15 -8.15 4.12
C SER A 184 19.94 -8.48 3.22
N TYR A 185 19.03 -7.52 2.97
CA TYR A 185 17.88 -7.71 2.08
C TYR A 185 18.19 -7.39 0.60
N LYS A 186 19.44 -7.07 0.24
CA LYS A 186 19.81 -6.71 -1.16
C LYS A 186 19.40 -7.76 -2.21
N ASN A 187 19.37 -9.04 -1.82
CA ASN A 187 19.03 -10.18 -2.69
C ASN A 187 17.62 -10.74 -2.39
N HIS A 188 16.76 -9.98 -1.71
CA HIS A 188 15.42 -10.42 -1.37
C HIS A 188 14.59 -10.74 -2.64
N PRO A 189 13.75 -11.78 -2.68
CA PRO A 189 13.02 -12.19 -3.90
C PRO A 189 12.05 -11.12 -4.44
N ASN A 190 11.56 -10.23 -3.58
CA ASN A 190 10.69 -9.13 -3.98
C ASN A 190 11.49 -7.88 -4.42
N SER A 191 11.27 -7.42 -5.64
CA SER A 191 11.95 -6.26 -6.24
C SER A 191 11.67 -4.91 -5.55
N TYR A 192 10.51 -4.74 -4.92
CA TYR A 192 10.22 -3.55 -4.13
C TYR A 192 11.11 -3.48 -2.88
N VAL A 193 11.39 -4.62 -2.25
CA VAL A 193 12.35 -4.68 -1.13
C VAL A 193 13.75 -4.34 -1.62
N GLN A 194 14.20 -4.93 -2.73
CA GLN A 194 15.52 -4.61 -3.30
C GLN A 194 15.67 -3.12 -3.62
N THR A 195 14.63 -2.52 -4.21
CA THR A 195 14.62 -1.07 -4.49
C THR A 195 14.69 -0.26 -3.21
N GLU A 196 13.89 -0.58 -2.19
CA GLU A 196 13.92 0.16 -0.93
C GLU A 196 15.26 -0.01 -0.20
N VAL A 197 15.91 -1.18 -0.30
CA VAL A 197 17.28 -1.38 0.21
C VAL A 197 18.25 -0.40 -0.47
N LEU A 198 18.21 -0.28 -1.80
CA LEU A 198 19.05 0.65 -2.54
C LEU A 198 18.82 2.10 -2.09
N LEU A 199 17.56 2.53 -2.02
CA LEU A 199 17.21 3.87 -1.54
C LEU A 199 17.64 4.08 -0.08
N GLY A 200 17.48 3.06 0.77
CA GLY A 200 17.88 3.10 2.17
C GLY A 200 19.40 3.21 2.34
N MET A 201 20.17 2.48 1.54
CA MET A 201 21.63 2.60 1.51
C MET A 201 22.07 4.02 1.15
N ILE A 202 21.45 4.60 0.12
CA ILE A 202 21.76 5.98 -0.33
C ILE A 202 21.39 7.01 0.74
N LYS A 203 20.22 6.88 1.38
CA LYS A 203 19.83 7.80 2.48
C LYS A 203 20.79 7.75 3.67
N LEU A 204 21.31 6.55 3.99
CA LEU A 204 22.13 6.34 5.18
C LEU A 204 23.63 6.65 4.97
N LYS A 205 24.16 6.36 3.78
CA LYS A 205 25.60 6.48 3.49
C LYS A 205 25.93 7.31 2.25
N GLY A 206 24.92 7.84 1.57
CA GLY A 206 25.09 8.69 0.41
C GLY A 206 25.26 7.94 -0.90
N ILE A 207 25.53 8.69 -1.97
CA ILE A 207 25.60 8.20 -3.35
C ILE A 207 26.79 7.26 -3.59
N SER A 208 27.84 7.33 -2.77
CA SER A 208 29.00 6.41 -2.87
C SER A 208 28.60 4.93 -2.79
N GLU A 209 27.44 4.62 -2.21
CA GLU A 209 26.85 3.29 -2.21
C GLU A 209 26.55 2.75 -3.63
N LEU A 210 26.32 3.63 -4.61
CA LEU A 210 26.13 3.26 -6.00
C LEU A 210 27.39 2.68 -6.65
N LEU A 211 28.59 3.01 -6.13
CA LEU A 211 29.86 2.49 -6.66
C LEU A 211 29.92 0.96 -6.58
N LYS A 212 29.22 0.37 -5.61
CA LYS A 212 29.06 -1.09 -5.47
C LYS A 212 28.37 -1.73 -6.68
N PHE A 213 27.65 -0.95 -7.49
CA PHE A 213 26.91 -1.41 -8.66
C PHE A 213 27.61 -1.13 -9.99
N LYS A 214 28.75 -0.40 -9.99
CA LYS A 214 29.54 -0.02 -11.19
C LYS A 214 29.82 -1.20 -12.13
N ASN A 215 30.15 -2.36 -11.57
CA ASN A 215 30.45 -3.58 -12.34
C ASN A 215 29.39 -4.68 -12.15
N SER A 216 28.23 -4.33 -11.58
CA SER A 216 27.16 -5.29 -11.36
C SER A 216 26.29 -5.45 -12.61
N GLY A 217 25.67 -6.63 -12.77
CA GLY A 217 24.64 -6.86 -13.80
C GLY A 217 23.25 -6.28 -13.45
N VAL A 218 23.12 -5.54 -12.35
CA VAL A 218 21.82 -5.02 -11.87
C VAL A 218 21.37 -3.87 -12.74
N TYR A 219 20.25 -4.03 -13.45
CA TYR A 219 19.71 -2.99 -14.32
C TYR A 219 18.83 -1.99 -13.55
N PHE A 220 19.21 -0.72 -13.53
CA PHE A 220 18.41 0.38 -12.99
C PHE A 220 17.50 0.96 -14.07
N ASN A 221 16.24 0.52 -14.11
CA ASN A 221 15.25 1.11 -15.01
C ASN A 221 14.95 2.58 -14.65
N ASP A 222 14.24 3.30 -15.52
CA ASP A 222 13.93 4.72 -15.32
C ASP A 222 13.18 5.03 -14.04
N TRP A 223 12.34 4.11 -13.57
CA TRP A 223 11.63 4.26 -12.30
C TRP A 223 12.59 4.22 -11.11
N ILE A 224 13.53 3.26 -11.06
CA ILE A 224 14.57 3.21 -10.04
C ILE A 224 15.44 4.47 -10.07
N GLN A 225 15.90 4.88 -11.26
CA GLN A 225 16.72 6.08 -11.41
C GLN A 225 15.98 7.35 -10.96
N SER A 226 14.68 7.47 -11.28
CA SER A 226 13.85 8.58 -10.83
C SER A 226 13.69 8.61 -9.31
N ASN A 227 13.51 7.43 -8.68
CA ASN A 227 13.44 7.33 -7.23
C ASN A 227 14.76 7.72 -6.55
N ILE A 228 15.90 7.32 -7.13
CA ILE A 228 17.22 7.72 -6.63
C ILE A 228 17.38 9.24 -6.70
N LEU A 229 17.08 9.86 -7.84
CA LEU A 229 17.13 11.32 -7.98
C LEU A 229 16.18 12.03 -7.00
N PHE A 230 14.98 11.50 -6.80
CA PHE A 230 14.01 12.02 -5.83
C PHE A 230 14.55 11.96 -4.41
N VAL A 231 15.15 10.82 -4.01
CA VAL A 231 15.78 10.66 -2.70
C VAL A 231 16.96 11.63 -2.53
N VAL A 232 17.85 11.69 -3.51
CA VAL A 232 19.00 12.59 -3.50
C VAL A 232 18.56 14.04 -3.29
N LYS A 233 17.55 14.48 -4.05
CA LYS A 233 17.01 15.84 -3.97
C LYS A 233 16.37 16.13 -2.61
N ASN A 234 15.47 15.27 -2.15
CA ASN A 234 14.68 15.57 -0.95
C ASN A 234 15.48 15.43 0.35
N TYR A 235 16.42 14.49 0.39
CA TYR A 235 17.30 14.31 1.54
C TYR A 235 18.55 15.18 1.47
N ARG A 236 18.66 16.04 0.44
CA ARG A 236 19.77 16.99 0.22
C ARG A 236 21.12 16.27 0.32
N ILE A 237 21.22 15.10 -0.31
CA ILE A 237 22.41 14.26 -0.25
C ILE A 237 23.50 14.98 -1.06
N PRO A 238 24.70 15.22 -0.50
CA PRO A 238 25.77 15.87 -1.22
C PRO A 238 26.35 14.95 -2.31
N ALA A 239 26.90 15.56 -3.37
CA ALA A 239 27.68 14.82 -4.36
C ALA A 239 28.92 14.22 -3.68
N PRO A 240 29.25 12.93 -3.92
CA PRO A 240 30.49 12.36 -3.47
C PRO A 240 31.65 12.87 -4.33
N ALA A 241 32.85 12.99 -3.75
CA ALA A 241 34.04 13.45 -4.48
C ALA A 241 34.39 12.56 -5.67
N ASN A 242 33.98 11.28 -5.64
CA ASN A 242 34.26 10.28 -6.65
C ASN A 242 33.03 9.87 -7.47
N LEU A 243 32.12 10.82 -7.73
CA LEU A 243 30.93 10.60 -8.55
C LEU A 243 31.28 10.20 -10.00
N ASP A 244 32.39 10.75 -10.51
CA ASP A 244 32.99 10.49 -11.81
C ASP A 244 33.37 9.02 -12.03
N GLU A 245 33.74 8.29 -10.98
CA GLU A 245 34.02 6.86 -11.09
C GLU A 245 32.82 6.05 -11.65
N LEU A 246 31.58 6.54 -11.49
CA LEU A 246 30.39 5.88 -12.05
C LEU A 246 30.28 6.03 -13.58
N LEU A 247 30.95 7.02 -14.18
CA LEU A 247 31.00 7.17 -15.65
C LEU A 247 31.85 6.09 -16.32
N GLU A 248 32.69 5.39 -15.56
CA GLU A 248 33.45 4.23 -16.05
C GLU A 248 32.69 2.91 -15.93
N SER A 249 31.43 2.96 -15.51
CA SER A 249 30.58 1.79 -15.33
C SER A 249 30.34 1.05 -16.65
N ARG A 250 30.62 -0.25 -16.68
CA ARG A 250 30.21 -1.13 -17.79
C ARG A 250 28.69 -1.35 -17.82
N ASN A 251 28.03 -1.09 -16.69
CA ASN A 251 26.59 -1.11 -16.60
C ASN A 251 26.01 0.21 -17.14
N ARG A 252 25.40 0.12 -18.32
CA ARG A 252 24.74 1.24 -19.02
C ARG A 252 23.74 2.01 -18.16
N SER A 253 22.95 1.32 -17.36
CA SER A 253 21.93 1.97 -16.53
C SER A 253 22.54 2.77 -15.36
N VAL A 254 23.64 2.26 -14.80
CA VAL A 254 24.42 2.97 -13.77
C VAL A 254 25.16 4.16 -14.38
N PHE A 255 25.70 4.01 -15.59
CA PHE A 255 26.30 5.10 -16.34
C PHE A 255 25.29 6.24 -16.57
N LEU A 256 24.09 5.92 -17.08
CA LEU A 256 23.05 6.91 -17.33
C LEU A 256 22.62 7.63 -16.05
N LEU A 257 22.51 6.87 -14.94
CA LEU A 257 22.22 7.45 -13.63
C LEU A 257 23.33 8.42 -13.19
N ALA A 258 24.61 8.10 -13.43
CA ALA A 258 25.73 8.98 -13.13
C ALA A 258 25.63 10.31 -13.89
N VAL A 259 25.33 10.26 -15.20
CA VAL A 259 25.10 11.47 -16.02
C VAL A 259 23.94 12.31 -15.45
N ARG A 260 22.83 11.67 -15.08
CA ARG A 260 21.67 12.36 -14.47
C ARG A 260 22.01 13.01 -13.13
N LEU A 261 22.80 12.34 -12.30
CA LEU A 261 23.26 12.88 -11.01
C LEU A 261 24.20 14.08 -11.21
N MET A 262 25.17 13.98 -12.11
CA MET A 262 26.07 15.10 -12.42
C MET A 262 25.33 16.32 -12.94
N ASN A 263 24.33 16.11 -13.82
CA ASN A 263 23.46 17.17 -14.30
C ASN A 263 22.62 17.78 -13.16
N TYR A 264 22.13 16.96 -12.22
CA TYR A 264 21.42 17.46 -11.03
C TYR A 264 22.30 18.34 -10.13
N TYR A 265 23.56 17.96 -9.94
CA TYR A 265 24.51 18.73 -9.13
C TYR A 265 25.13 19.93 -9.87
N SER A 266 24.81 20.10 -11.15
CA SER A 266 25.35 21.16 -12.01
C SER A 266 26.87 21.29 -11.93
N LEU A 267 27.61 20.17 -11.85
CA LEU A 267 29.06 20.16 -11.70
C LEU A 267 29.72 20.63 -13.02
N PRO A 268 30.22 21.88 -13.13
CA PRO A 268 30.63 22.45 -14.42
C PRO A 268 31.85 21.74 -15.01
N GLU A 269 32.75 21.30 -14.14
CA GLU A 269 33.96 20.52 -14.45
C GLU A 269 33.65 19.21 -15.18
N HIS A 270 32.41 18.70 -15.07
CA HIS A 270 31.98 17.46 -15.71
C HIS A 270 31.28 17.69 -17.05
N TYR A 271 30.88 18.91 -17.40
CA TYR A 271 30.23 19.18 -18.70
C TYR A 271 31.18 18.91 -19.87
N GLU A 272 32.42 19.40 -19.79
CA GLU A 272 33.43 19.12 -20.82
C GLU A 272 33.83 17.63 -20.91
N ALA A 273 33.84 16.92 -19.78
CA ALA A 273 34.09 15.48 -19.75
C ALA A 273 32.94 14.71 -20.41
N LEU A 274 31.69 15.08 -20.10
CA LEU A 274 30.48 14.49 -20.66
C LEU A 274 30.37 14.74 -22.18
N THR A 275 30.68 15.94 -22.65
CA THR A 275 30.67 16.27 -24.09
C THR A 275 31.74 15.47 -24.85
N ARG A 276 32.97 15.39 -24.31
CA ARG A 276 34.04 14.56 -24.92
C ARG A 276 33.69 13.08 -24.94
N MET A 277 33.01 12.57 -23.92
CA MET A 277 32.52 11.19 -23.90
C MET A 277 31.39 10.96 -24.90
N PHE A 278 30.46 11.91 -25.02
CA PHE A 278 29.36 11.86 -25.98
C PHE A 278 29.84 11.75 -27.43
N GLU A 279 30.90 12.49 -27.78
CA GLU A 279 31.49 12.47 -29.12
C GLU A 279 32.08 11.09 -29.47
N LYS A 280 32.76 10.46 -28.50
CA LYS A 280 33.44 9.16 -28.67
C LYS A 280 32.53 7.95 -28.50
N MET A 281 31.26 8.15 -28.14
CA MET A 281 30.32 7.07 -27.85
C MET A 281 29.64 6.54 -29.10
N ASP A 282 29.77 5.22 -29.33
CA ASP A 282 29.13 4.50 -30.43
C ASP A 282 27.70 4.02 -30.13
N ASP A 283 27.31 3.94 -28.85
CA ASP A 283 25.97 3.50 -28.45
C ASP A 283 24.92 4.57 -28.77
N LYS A 284 24.20 4.36 -29.89
CA LYS A 284 23.18 5.29 -30.41
C LYS A 284 22.08 5.63 -29.41
N VAL A 285 21.68 4.68 -28.57
CA VAL A 285 20.57 4.88 -27.62
C VAL A 285 21.05 5.72 -26.44
N LEU A 286 22.29 5.52 -25.97
CA LEU A 286 22.88 6.28 -24.86
C LEU A 286 23.18 7.70 -25.34
N LYS A 287 23.68 7.83 -26.57
CA LYS A 287 23.88 9.12 -27.23
C LYS A 287 22.56 9.89 -27.32
N LYS A 288 21.47 9.25 -27.73
CA LYS A 288 20.15 9.91 -27.71
C LYS A 288 19.73 10.37 -26.32
N GLU A 289 19.84 9.52 -25.30
CA GLU A 289 19.49 9.87 -23.92
C GLU A 289 20.35 11.01 -23.35
N MET A 290 21.66 10.99 -23.60
CA MET A 290 22.57 12.08 -23.21
C MET A 290 22.26 13.38 -23.94
N SER A 291 21.94 13.34 -25.24
CA SER A 291 21.57 14.55 -26.00
C SER A 291 20.32 15.23 -25.45
N LEU A 292 19.33 14.47 -24.99
CA LEU A 292 18.14 15.02 -24.33
C LEU A 292 18.46 15.69 -22.99
N LEU A 293 19.48 15.20 -22.27
CA LEU A 293 19.92 15.78 -21.01
C LEU A 293 20.73 17.07 -21.26
N LEU A 294 21.66 17.06 -22.22
CA LEU A 294 22.50 18.21 -22.58
C LEU A 294 21.71 19.38 -23.18
N ASN A 295 20.77 19.12 -24.10
CA ASN A 295 19.93 20.16 -24.70
C ASN A 295 19.05 20.87 -23.67
N LYS A 296 18.72 20.20 -22.56
CA LYS A 296 17.91 20.78 -21.48
C LYS A 296 18.74 21.69 -20.58
N THR A 297 20.05 21.49 -20.50
CA THR A 297 20.99 22.32 -19.74
C THR A 297 21.32 23.62 -20.46
N GLU A 298 21.44 23.60 -21.79
CA GLU A 298 21.64 24.81 -22.62
C GLU A 298 20.45 25.77 -22.62
N GLN A 299 19.24 25.29 -22.36
CA GLN A 299 18.03 26.14 -22.27
C GLN A 299 17.84 26.81 -20.90
N LEU A 300 18.65 26.45 -19.90
CA LEU A 300 18.57 26.97 -18.53
C LEU A 300 19.72 27.94 -18.19
N GLN A 301 20.60 28.21 -19.15
CA GLN A 301 21.64 29.25 -19.11
C GLN A 301 21.20 30.45 -19.94
#